data_AF-A0A9D9C2X8-F1
#
_entry.id   AF-A0A9D9C2X8-F1
#
_cell.length_a   1.000
_cell.length_b   1.000
_cell.length_c   1.000
_cell.angle_alpha   90.00
_cell.angle_beta   90.00
_cell.angle_gamma   90.00
#
_symmetry.space_group_name_H-M   'P 1'
#
loop_
_entity.id
_entity.type
_entity.pdbx_description
1 polymer ?
#
loop_
_entity_poly.entity_id
_entity_poly.type
_entity_poly.pdbx_seq_one_letter_code
_entity_poly.pdbx_strand_id
1 'polypeptide(L)'
;MINYDLRKIKALVFDVDGVLSKGMVRVDAVGNLVRTTHTKDAYALRLASMLGLRVAIITGAYEERIRHRYEALGVSDVFLSSSVKTECMQTLLD
;
A
#
# COMPACT_ATOMS: atom_id res chain seq x y z
N MET A 1 8.84 18.56 14.10
CA MET A 1 7.66 19.07 13.36
C MET A 1 8.05 19.13 11.89
N ILE A 2 7.21 18.65 10.96
CA ILE A 2 7.54 18.64 9.53
C ILE A 2 7.38 20.07 8.98
N ASN A 3 8.43 20.63 8.37
CA ASN A 3 8.40 21.98 7.79
C ASN A 3 7.77 21.97 6.38
N TYR A 4 6.54 21.46 6.28
CA TYR A 4 5.75 21.41 5.05
C TYR A 4 4.26 21.45 5.40
N ASP A 5 3.46 22.19 4.62
CA ASP A 5 2.01 22.21 4.79
C ASP A 5 1.39 20.91 4.27
N LEU A 6 1.20 19.94 5.17
CA LEU A 6 0.65 18.62 4.83
C LEU A 6 -0.75 18.68 4.21
N ARG A 7 -1.50 19.78 4.37
CA ARG A 7 -2.82 19.95 3.73
C ARG A 7 -2.73 20.07 2.20
N LYS A 8 -1.53 20.30 1.67
CA LYS A 8 -1.27 20.31 0.22
C LYS A 8 -1.18 18.91 -0.38
N ILE A 9 -0.98 17.87 0.43
CA ILE A 9 -0.91 16.49 -0.03
C ILE A 9 -2.28 16.05 -0.56
N LYS A 10 -2.31 15.52 -1.78
CA LYS A 10 -3.53 15.04 -2.46
C LYS A 10 -3.60 13.52 -2.57
N ALA A 11 -2.45 12.86 -2.50
CA ALA A 11 -2.35 11.43 -2.57
C ALA A 11 -1.24 10.88 -1.67
N LEU A 12 -1.40 9.66 -1.20
CA LEU A 12 -0.38 8.88 -0.50
C LEU A 12 -0.15 7.58 -1.26
N VAL A 13 1.12 7.24 -1.48
CA VAL A 13 1.49 6.00 -2.16
C VAL A 13 2.43 5.22 -1.27
N PHE A 14 2.09 3.96 -0.99
CA PHE A 14 2.85 3.10 -0.09
C PHE A 14 3.45 1.90 -0.84
N ASP A 15 4.64 1.52 -0.42
CA ASP A 15 5.12 0.15 -0.63
C ASP A 15 4.49 -0.79 0.41
N VAL A 16 4.62 -2.09 0.18
CA VAL A 16 4.20 -3.12 1.14
C VAL A 16 5.40 -3.57 1.97
N ASP A 17 6.39 -4.19 1.32
CA ASP A 17 7.47 -4.87 2.03
C ASP A 17 8.44 -3.89 2.69
N GLY A 18 8.53 -3.93 4.02
CA GLY A 18 9.32 -2.99 4.81
C GLY A 18 8.64 -1.66 5.13
N VAL A 19 7.42 -1.42 4.64
CA VAL A 19 6.63 -0.21 4.93
C VAL A 19 5.33 -0.59 5.65
N LEU A 20 4.39 -1.23 4.96
CA LEU A 20 3.12 -1.69 5.53
C LEU A 20 3.21 -3.14 6.07
N SER A 21 4.28 -3.83 5.73
CA SER A 21 4.68 -5.12 6.30
C SER A 21 6.09 -5.00 6.90
N LYS A 22 6.47 -5.97 7.73
CA LYS A 22 7.87 -6.07 8.18
C LYS A 22 8.78 -6.34 6.98
N GLY A 23 10.02 -5.86 7.01
CA GLY A 23 11.04 -6.11 5.98
C GLY A 23 11.52 -7.58 5.86
N MET A 24 10.86 -8.50 6.55
CA MET A 24 11.09 -9.94 6.46
C MET A 24 9.75 -10.61 6.19
N VAL A 25 9.73 -11.47 5.18
CA VAL A 25 8.54 -12.24 4.78
C VAL A 25 8.67 -13.65 5.31
N ARG A 26 7.64 -14.15 6.02
CA ARG A 26 7.63 -15.53 6.49
C ARG A 26 7.24 -16.45 5.34
N VAL A 27 7.85 -17.63 5.29
CA VAL A 27 7.40 -18.71 4.40
C VAL A 27 6.59 -19.69 5.23
N ASP A 28 5.40 -20.07 4.78
CA ASP A 28 4.58 -21.09 5.43
C ASP A 28 5.03 -22.52 5.07
N ALA A 29 4.36 -23.52 5.63
CA ALA A 29 4.73 -24.93 5.46
C ALA A 29 4.63 -25.44 4.01
N VAL A 30 3.92 -24.73 3.13
CA VAL A 30 3.75 -25.11 1.72
C VAL A 30 4.46 -24.14 0.76
N GLY A 31 5.27 -23.22 1.29
CA GLY A 31 6.06 -22.30 0.49
C GLY A 31 5.38 -20.97 0.17
N ASN A 32 4.18 -20.68 0.70
CA ASN A 32 3.57 -19.37 0.49
C ASN A 32 4.28 -18.30 1.32
N LEU A 33 4.38 -17.13 0.73
CA LEU A 33 4.85 -15.94 1.41
C LEU A 33 3.72 -15.34 2.27
N VAL A 34 4.03 -15.10 3.54
CA VAL A 34 3.11 -14.58 4.55
C VAL A 34 3.65 -13.26 5.09
N ARG A 35 2.90 -12.19 4.82
CA ARG A 35 3.20 -10.83 5.24
C ARG A 35 2.38 -10.46 6.48
N THR A 36 2.99 -9.65 7.34
CA THR A 36 2.29 -9.05 8.48
C THR A 36 1.56 -7.80 8.04
N THR A 37 0.46 -7.47 8.73
CA THR A 37 -0.15 -6.14 8.66
C THR A 37 -0.33 -5.58 10.07
N HIS A 38 -0.38 -4.26 10.19
CA HIS A 38 -0.58 -3.59 11.47
C HIS A 38 -1.99 -2.99 11.56
N THR A 39 -2.70 -3.27 12.65
CA THR A 39 -4.12 -2.86 12.80
C THR A 39 -4.31 -1.34 12.84
N LYS A 40 -3.36 -0.59 13.42
CA LYS A 40 -3.45 0.88 13.44
C LYS A 40 -3.27 1.47 12.04
N ASP A 41 -2.40 0.89 11.24
CA ASP A 41 -2.16 1.34 9.87
C ASP A 41 -3.39 1.02 9.02
N ALA A 42 -3.98 -0.15 9.21
CA ALA A 42 -5.23 -0.51 8.54
C ALA A 42 -6.36 0.50 8.85
N TYR A 43 -6.50 0.91 10.12
CA TYR A 43 -7.46 1.95 10.50
C TYR A 43 -7.14 3.29 9.84
N ALA A 44 -5.88 3.73 9.85
CA ALA A 44 -5.47 5.00 9.27
C ALA A 44 -5.71 5.04 7.74
N LEU A 45 -5.37 3.97 7.03
CA LEU A 45 -5.62 3.86 5.59
C LEU A 45 -7.13 3.88 5.29
N ARG A 46 -7.94 3.15 6.07
CA ARG A 46 -9.40 3.18 5.93
C ARG A 46 -9.97 4.59 6.15
N LEU A 47 -9.54 5.26 7.21
CA LEU A 47 -9.97 6.62 7.52
C LEU A 47 -9.56 7.60 6.40
N ALA A 48 -8.32 7.50 5.90
CA ALA A 48 -7.84 8.33 4.81
C ALA A 48 -8.69 8.15 3.54
N SER A 49 -8.98 6.90 3.15
CA SER A 49 -9.87 6.60 2.03
C SER A 49 -11.29 7.14 2.26
N MET A 50 -11.84 6.99 3.47
CA MET A 50 -13.17 7.53 3.81
C MET A 50 -13.24 9.06 3.77
N LEU A 51 -12.13 9.74 4.06
CA LEU A 51 -12.01 11.20 3.98
C LEU A 51 -11.69 11.70 2.56
N GLY A 52 -11.65 10.80 1.57
CA GLY A 52 -11.41 11.15 0.16
C GLY A 52 -9.95 11.45 -0.17
N LEU A 53 -9.00 11.14 0.71
CA LEU A 53 -7.58 11.20 0.37
C LEU A 53 -7.27 10.02 -0.56
N ARG A 54 -6.68 10.29 -1.74
CA ARG A 54 -6.30 9.22 -2.66
C ARG A 54 -5.16 8.41 -2.05
N VAL A 55 -5.37 7.12 -1.87
CA VAL A 55 -4.34 6.20 -1.35
C VAL A 55 -4.06 5.16 -2.43
N ALA A 56 -2.80 4.84 -2.64
CA ALA A 56 -2.37 3.82 -3.58
C ALA A 56 -1.30 2.90 -2.97
N ILE A 57 -1.24 1.66 -3.48
CA ILE A 57 -0.21 0.67 -3.16
C ILE A 57 0.56 0.37 -4.44
N ILE A 58 1.89 0.47 -4.40
CA ILE A 58 2.76 0.01 -5.48
C ILE A 58 3.82 -0.91 -4.89
N THR A 59 3.74 -2.19 -5.23
CA THR A 59 4.66 -3.21 -4.71
C THR A 59 5.19 -4.13 -5.81
N GLY A 60 6.40 -4.64 -5.61
CA GLY A 60 6.98 -5.70 -6.43
C GLY A 60 6.42 -7.09 -6.09
N ALA A 61 5.68 -7.22 -5.00
CA ALA A 61 5.02 -8.49 -4.64
C ALA A 61 3.88 -8.81 -5.63
N TYR A 62 3.71 -10.08 -5.97
CA TYR A 62 2.75 -10.56 -6.98
C TYR A 62 1.50 -11.22 -6.38
N GLU A 63 1.35 -11.20 -5.05
CA GLU A 63 0.30 -11.95 -4.36
C GLU A 63 -1.03 -11.20 -4.35
N GLU A 64 -2.07 -11.81 -4.92
CA GLU A 64 -3.41 -11.23 -4.98
C GLU A 64 -4.05 -10.97 -3.60
N ARG A 65 -3.59 -11.70 -2.57
CA ARG A 65 -3.98 -11.47 -1.17
C ARG A 65 -3.66 -10.04 -0.71
N ILE A 66 -2.62 -9.43 -1.26
CA ILE A 66 -2.24 -8.03 -1.00
C ILE A 66 -3.33 -7.10 -1.55
N ARG A 67 -3.78 -7.31 -2.79
CA ARG A 67 -4.87 -6.52 -3.39
C ARG A 67 -6.13 -6.60 -2.55
N HIS A 68 -6.63 -7.80 -2.29
CA HIS A 68 -7.84 -7.99 -1.50
C HIS A 68 -7.76 -7.34 -0.12
N ARG A 69 -6.59 -7.39 0.54
CA ARG A 69 -6.38 -6.77 1.84
C ARG A 69 -6.56 -5.25 1.79
N TYR A 70 -5.98 -4.57 0.80
CA TYR A 70 -5.99 -3.11 0.73
C TYR A 70 -7.27 -2.57 0.08
N GLU A 71 -7.85 -3.27 -0.89
CA GLU A 71 -9.18 -2.93 -1.44
C GLU A 71 -10.26 -2.99 -0.35
N ALA A 72 -10.17 -3.95 0.59
CA ALA A 72 -11.08 -4.00 1.74
C ALA A 72 -10.99 -2.74 2.64
N LEU A 73 -9.86 -2.02 2.61
CA LEU A 73 -9.68 -0.75 3.31
C LEU A 73 -10.17 0.45 2.49
N GLY A 74 -10.63 0.25 1.25
CA GLY A 74 -11.03 1.34 0.35
C GLY A 74 -9.87 1.93 -0.45
N VAL A 75 -8.77 1.19 -0.60
CA VAL A 75 -7.64 1.57 -1.45
C VAL A 75 -7.84 0.91 -2.81
N SER A 76 -8.32 1.67 -3.79
CA SER A 76 -8.64 1.16 -5.14
C SER A 76 -7.42 1.02 -6.05
N ASP A 77 -6.43 1.90 -5.87
CA ASP A 77 -5.23 1.93 -6.70
C ASP A 77 -4.18 0.94 -6.15
N VAL A 78 -4.29 -0.34 -6.49
CA VAL A 78 -3.31 -1.38 -6.08
C VAL A 78 -2.58 -1.94 -7.31
N PHE A 79 -1.29 -1.66 -7.36
CA PHE A 79 -0.36 -2.15 -8.39
C PHE A 79 0.56 -3.22 -7.80
N LEU A 80 0.41 -4.45 -8.29
CA LEU A 80 1.23 -5.60 -7.93
C LEU A 80 2.29 -5.87 -9.01
N SER A 81 3.29 -6.67 -8.68
CA SER A 81 4.35 -7.11 -9.62
C SER A 81 5.07 -5.96 -10.31
N SER A 82 5.12 -4.78 -9.68
CA SER A 82 5.73 -3.59 -10.27
C SER A 82 7.25 -3.65 -10.11
N SER A 83 7.94 -4.00 -11.21
CA SER A 83 9.40 -3.93 -11.32
C SER A 83 9.88 -2.48 -11.53
N VAL A 84 9.07 -1.66 -12.20
CA VAL A 84 9.34 -0.24 -12.49
C VAL A 84 8.21 0.61 -11.91
N LYS A 85 8.36 1.02 -10.63
CA LYS A 85 7.31 1.75 -9.90
C LYS A 85 6.95 3.11 -10.50
N THR A 86 7.84 3.70 -11.28
CA THR A 86 7.61 4.99 -11.94
C THR A 86 6.52 4.92 -13.01
N GLU A 87 6.36 3.78 -13.69
CA GLU A 87 5.29 3.59 -14.67
C GLU A 87 3.93 3.56 -13.99
N CYS A 88 3.81 2.80 -12.89
CA CYS A 88 2.58 2.79 -12.07
C CYS A 88 2.26 4.16 -11.49
N MET A 89 3.29 4.94 -11.11
CA MET A 89 3.11 6.30 -10.62
C MET A 89 2.56 7.22 -11.73
N GLN A 90 3.02 7.08 -12.97
CA GLN A 90 2.47 7.85 -14.09
C GLN A 90 0.98 7.54 -14.28
N THR A 91 0.61 6.25 -14.31
CA THR A 91 -0.80 5.83 -14.40
C THR A 91 -1.66 6.35 -13.24
N LEU A 92 -1.08 6.52 -12.04
CA LEU A 92 -1.79 7.11 -10.91
C LEU A 92 -2.01 8.62 -11.07
N LEU A 93 -1.06 9.32 -11.70
CA LEU A 93 -1.08 10.78 -11.85
C LEU A 93 -1.91 11.26 -13.05
N ASP A 94 -2.08 10.41 -14.04
CA ASP A 94 -2.98 10.62 -15.19
C ASP A 94 -4.47 10.56 -14.76
#